data_AF-A0A960N454-F1
#
_entry.id   AF-A0A960N454-F1
#
_cell.length_a   1.000
_cell.length_b   1.000
_cell.length_c   1.000
_cell.angle_alpha   90.00
_cell.angle_beta   90.00
_cell.angle_gamma   90.00
#
_symmetry.space_group_name_H-M   'P 1'
#
loop_
_entity.id
_entity.type
_entity.pdbx_description
1 polymer ?
#
loop_
_entity_poly.entity_id
_entity_poly.type
_entity_poly.pdbx_seq_one_letter_code
_entity_poly.pdbx_strand_id
1 'polypeptide(L)'
;GNYAKAGRTDYLRELILKDAVFLLGNRYHEGGKVRHDKPPVKAIVIACNTATAYGFEDLKAAVKRWGLPVIVVGVVEAGARGLLETEEAGAIGVLATVGTCDSGVYPKMIQSTLGRAGRGVAVVTQQGSADLAAIIEGDPTRTATVSEQVGKDVRQLVEAHRKEQLQSGAPIRPLTRIMLGCTHFPLARAEIDAAFAQLRKIPEWTPYIAETRTFIDPAEWTARQLFRDLALARVRNRQSDASAPRRVQFYLSTVNPDQSGSKLNPDGSLHNDTKYGRDPGHLEVEDTIVVPLTRSILPESGRTLVSEKLPTVWRHLTAP
;
A
#
# COMPACT_ATOMS: atom_id res chain seq x y z
N GLY A 1 1.93 -7.24 -5.16
CA GLY A 1 0.49 -7.15 -4.86
C GLY A 1 -0.35 -8.31 -5.38
N ASN A 2 0.18 -9.25 -6.15
CA ASN A 2 -0.65 -10.26 -6.85
C ASN A 2 -0.89 -11.57 -6.08
N TYR A 3 -0.60 -11.61 -4.78
CA TYR A 3 -0.77 -12.82 -3.96
C TYR A 3 -2.19 -13.37 -3.99
N ALA A 4 -3.22 -12.50 -3.97
CA ALA A 4 -4.62 -12.93 -4.09
C ALA A 4 -4.90 -13.62 -5.44
N LYS A 5 -4.46 -13.01 -6.55
CA LYS A 5 -4.61 -13.58 -7.90
C LYS A 5 -3.85 -14.91 -8.06
N ALA A 6 -2.75 -15.08 -7.32
CA ALA A 6 -1.98 -16.31 -7.31
C ALA A 6 -2.54 -17.40 -6.36
N GLY A 7 -3.63 -17.13 -5.63
CA GLY A 7 -4.16 -18.05 -4.62
C GLY A 7 -3.25 -18.22 -3.40
N ARG A 8 -2.41 -17.20 -3.11
CA ARG A 8 -1.34 -17.22 -2.10
C ARG A 8 -1.59 -16.19 -0.99
N THR A 9 -2.84 -15.98 -0.60
CA THR A 9 -3.20 -15.02 0.47
C THR A 9 -2.69 -15.46 1.84
N ASP A 10 -2.69 -16.76 2.14
CA ASP A 10 -2.15 -17.27 3.40
C ASP A 10 -0.64 -17.07 3.51
N TYR A 11 0.07 -17.22 2.39
CA TYR A 11 1.49 -16.89 2.33
C TYR A 11 1.75 -15.39 2.52
N LEU A 12 0.90 -14.51 1.97
CA LEU A 12 0.96 -13.07 2.27
C LEU A 12 0.76 -12.78 3.77
N ARG A 13 -0.18 -13.47 4.44
CA ARG A 13 -0.42 -13.32 5.89
C ARG A 13 0.79 -13.75 6.70
N GLU A 14 1.43 -14.85 6.32
CA GLU A 14 2.70 -15.28 6.90
C GLU A 14 3.80 -14.24 6.73
N LEU A 15 3.97 -13.69 5.52
CA LEU A 15 4.98 -12.65 5.25
C LEU A 15 4.78 -11.43 6.16
N ILE A 16 3.53 -11.01 6.38
CA ILE A 16 3.22 -9.89 7.29
C ILE A 16 3.65 -10.19 8.73
N LEU A 17 3.47 -11.43 9.19
CA LEU A 17 3.94 -11.86 10.51
C LEU A 17 5.46 -11.94 10.57
N LYS A 18 6.13 -12.45 9.53
CA LYS A 18 7.61 -12.46 9.42
C LYS A 18 8.18 -11.05 9.47
N ASP A 19 7.59 -10.10 8.74
CA ASP A 19 7.96 -8.68 8.77
C ASP A 19 7.76 -8.07 10.17
N ALA A 20 6.66 -8.40 10.85
CA ALA A 20 6.42 -7.95 12.22
C ALA A 20 7.47 -8.49 13.20
N VAL A 21 7.82 -9.78 13.11
CA VAL A 21 8.89 -10.38 13.92
C VAL A 21 10.22 -9.65 13.69
N PHE A 22 10.56 -9.35 12.43
CA PHE A 22 11.74 -8.55 12.11
C PHE A 22 11.70 -7.15 12.75
N LEU A 23 10.58 -6.43 12.61
CA LEU A 23 10.41 -5.08 13.16
C LEU A 23 10.49 -5.04 14.69
N LEU A 24 9.96 -6.07 15.36
CA LEU A 24 9.99 -6.24 16.81
C LEU A 24 11.33 -6.76 17.35
N GLY A 25 12.10 -7.46 16.52
CA GLY A 25 13.41 -7.98 16.88
C GLY A 25 14.55 -6.97 16.69
N ASN A 26 15.77 -7.45 16.85
CA ASN A 26 17.00 -6.70 16.58
C ASN A 26 17.89 -7.31 15.49
N ARG A 27 17.51 -8.50 15.00
CA ARG A 27 18.30 -9.32 14.10
C ARG A 27 18.16 -8.88 12.63
N TYR A 28 19.27 -8.75 11.93
CA TYR A 28 19.34 -8.58 10.47
C TYR A 28 20.68 -9.11 9.94
N HIS A 29 20.88 -9.11 8.62
CA HIS A 29 22.09 -9.62 7.97
C HIS A 29 22.83 -8.50 7.25
N GLU A 30 24.16 -8.43 7.38
CA GLU A 30 25.00 -7.43 6.70
C GLU A 30 26.40 -8.00 6.48
N GLY A 31 26.91 -7.93 5.24
CA GLY A 31 28.24 -8.45 4.90
C GLY A 31 28.42 -9.94 5.23
N GLY A 32 27.37 -10.75 5.05
CA GLY A 32 27.37 -12.19 5.36
C GLY A 32 27.35 -12.51 6.86
N LYS A 33 27.15 -11.52 7.74
CA LYS A 33 27.09 -11.71 9.19
C LYS A 33 25.73 -11.32 9.75
N VAL A 34 25.35 -12.00 10.82
CA VAL A 34 24.17 -11.64 11.61
C VAL A 34 24.51 -10.46 12.53
N ARG A 35 23.63 -9.46 12.54
CA ARG A 35 23.72 -8.22 13.32
C ARG A 35 22.54 -8.13 14.28
N HIS A 36 22.73 -7.47 15.43
CA HIS A 36 21.75 -7.38 16.53
C HIS A 36 21.54 -5.95 17.07
N ASP A 37 22.02 -4.94 16.34
CA ASP A 37 22.05 -3.53 16.76
C ASP A 37 20.88 -2.69 16.21
N LYS A 38 19.87 -3.33 15.59
CA LYS A 38 18.61 -2.68 15.21
C LYS A 38 17.68 -2.58 16.44
N PRO A 39 17.16 -1.40 16.81
CA PRO A 39 16.21 -1.31 17.90
C PRO A 39 14.83 -1.90 17.51
N PRO A 40 14.11 -2.55 18.44
CA PRO A 40 12.70 -2.86 18.28
C PRO A 40 11.84 -1.62 18.06
N VAL A 41 10.76 -1.75 17.29
CA VAL A 41 9.82 -0.64 17.07
C VAL A 41 8.75 -0.56 18.16
N LYS A 42 8.29 0.66 18.45
CA LYS A 42 7.12 0.93 19.31
C LYS A 42 5.79 0.97 18.54
N ALA A 43 5.85 1.01 17.22
CA ALA A 43 4.70 1.02 16.34
C ALA A 43 5.03 0.33 15.02
N ILE A 44 4.07 -0.37 14.46
CA ILE A 44 4.13 -0.99 13.13
C ILE A 44 3.06 -0.34 12.26
N VAL A 45 3.46 0.09 11.08
CA VAL A 45 2.56 0.57 10.03
C VAL A 45 2.56 -0.46 8.90
N ILE A 46 1.41 -1.07 8.62
CA ILE A 46 1.27 -1.87 7.40
C ILE A 46 1.00 -0.89 6.25
N ALA A 47 2.05 -0.47 5.56
CA ALA A 47 1.96 0.54 4.50
C ALA A 47 1.32 0.00 3.19
N CYS A 48 1.41 -1.32 2.95
CA CYS A 48 0.84 -1.93 1.78
C CYS A 48 -0.68 -2.12 1.95
N ASN A 49 -1.47 -1.57 1.02
CA ASN A 49 -2.93 -1.66 1.06
C ASN A 49 -3.41 -3.12 0.93
N THR A 50 -2.79 -3.92 0.05
CA THR A 50 -3.11 -5.35 -0.07
C THR A 50 -2.73 -6.10 1.21
N ALA A 51 -1.56 -5.84 1.79
CA ALA A 51 -1.16 -6.48 3.04
C ALA A 51 -2.11 -6.14 4.19
N THR A 52 -2.52 -4.86 4.28
CA THR A 52 -3.51 -4.42 5.27
C THR A 52 -4.84 -5.16 5.08
N ALA A 53 -5.29 -5.30 3.83
CA ALA A 53 -6.54 -5.98 3.50
C ALA A 53 -6.61 -7.44 4.00
N TYR A 54 -5.48 -8.15 3.99
CA TYR A 54 -5.44 -9.58 4.34
C TYR A 54 -4.87 -9.89 5.73
N GLY A 55 -3.96 -9.07 6.27
CA GLY A 55 -3.22 -9.42 7.49
C GLY A 55 -3.28 -8.42 8.64
N PHE A 56 -4.02 -7.32 8.52
CA PHE A 56 -4.10 -6.32 9.60
C PHE A 56 -4.67 -6.89 10.91
N GLU A 57 -5.78 -7.63 10.83
CA GLU A 57 -6.39 -8.21 12.03
C GLU A 57 -5.55 -9.35 12.62
N ASP A 58 -4.83 -10.13 11.79
CA ASP A 58 -3.92 -11.15 12.29
C ASP A 58 -2.75 -10.54 13.06
N LEU A 59 -2.13 -9.49 12.52
CA LEU A 59 -1.04 -8.80 13.20
C LEU A 59 -1.52 -8.20 14.52
N LYS A 60 -2.70 -7.57 14.55
CA LYS A 60 -3.30 -7.06 15.79
C LYS A 60 -3.56 -8.18 16.80
N ALA A 61 -4.10 -9.30 16.36
CA ALA A 61 -4.34 -10.46 17.22
C ALA A 61 -3.02 -11.04 17.77
N ALA A 62 -1.99 -11.14 16.93
CA ALA A 62 -0.66 -11.61 17.31
C ALA A 62 -0.01 -10.68 18.34
N VAL A 63 0.08 -9.37 18.07
CA VAL A 63 0.65 -8.37 19.01
C VAL A 63 -0.08 -8.40 20.35
N LYS A 64 -1.42 -8.48 20.32
CA LYS A 64 -2.23 -8.60 21.55
C LYS A 64 -1.93 -9.89 22.30
N ARG A 65 -1.85 -11.03 21.61
CA ARG A 65 -1.54 -12.33 22.19
C ARG A 65 -0.13 -12.40 22.77
N TRP A 66 0.84 -11.71 22.15
CA TRP A 66 2.21 -11.60 22.63
C TRP A 66 2.37 -10.62 23.80
N GLY A 67 1.31 -9.90 24.19
CA GLY A 67 1.35 -8.94 25.30
C GLY A 67 2.26 -7.74 25.02
N LEU A 68 2.50 -7.41 23.75
CA LEU A 68 3.41 -6.33 23.37
C LEU A 68 2.68 -4.98 23.29
N PRO A 69 3.22 -3.90 23.89
CA PRO A 69 2.61 -2.57 23.86
C PRO A 69 2.93 -1.84 22.55
N VAL A 70 2.73 -2.51 21.41
CA VAL A 70 3.06 -2.01 20.07
C VAL A 70 1.79 -1.51 19.39
N ILE A 71 1.84 -0.28 18.89
CA ILE A 71 0.73 0.30 18.12
C ILE A 71 0.76 -0.27 16.71
N VAL A 72 -0.37 -0.78 16.21
CA VAL A 72 -0.50 -1.28 14.83
C VAL A 72 -1.44 -0.37 14.05
N VAL A 73 -0.98 0.17 12.92
CA VAL A 73 -1.75 1.05 12.04
C VAL A 73 -1.80 0.45 10.63
N GLY A 74 -3.00 0.33 10.08
CA GLY A 74 -3.24 -0.09 8.70
C GLY A 74 -3.60 1.10 7.81
N VAL A 75 -3.12 1.09 6.56
CA VAL A 75 -3.36 2.18 5.62
C VAL A 75 -4.81 2.28 5.17
N VAL A 76 -5.55 1.15 5.15
CA VAL A 76 -6.95 1.12 4.70
C VAL A 76 -7.85 1.84 5.70
N GLU A 77 -7.69 1.55 6.99
CA GLU A 77 -8.42 2.18 8.10
C GLU A 77 -8.12 3.67 8.18
N ALA A 78 -6.87 4.05 7.95
CA ALA A 78 -6.44 5.44 7.94
C ALA A 78 -7.01 6.19 6.74
N GLY A 79 -6.91 5.62 5.54
CA GLY A 79 -7.47 6.19 4.32
C GLY A 79 -8.99 6.38 4.41
N ALA A 80 -9.72 5.39 4.92
CA ALA A 80 -11.17 5.51 5.12
C ALA A 80 -11.54 6.64 6.10
N ARG A 81 -10.73 6.87 7.15
CA ARG A 81 -10.91 8.02 8.05
C ARG A 81 -10.65 9.35 7.37
N GLY A 82 -9.75 9.41 6.40
CA GLY A 82 -9.52 10.60 5.58
C GLY A 82 -10.77 11.09 4.84
N LEU A 83 -11.73 10.20 4.56
CA LEU A 83 -13.01 10.59 3.95
C LEU A 83 -13.92 11.36 4.91
N LEU A 84 -13.74 11.25 6.24
CA LEU A 84 -14.50 12.06 7.20
C LEU A 84 -14.12 13.54 7.13
N GLU A 85 -12.89 13.81 6.73
CA GLU A 85 -12.30 15.14 6.68
C GLU A 85 -12.57 15.83 5.33
N THR A 86 -13.34 15.15 4.45
CA THR A 86 -13.88 15.72 3.22
C THR A 86 -15.41 15.76 3.34
N GLU A 87 -16.00 16.94 3.17
CA GLU A 87 -17.44 17.18 3.28
C GLU A 87 -18.12 17.25 1.92
N GLU A 88 -17.66 16.43 0.98
CA GLU A 88 -18.20 16.40 -0.38
C GLU A 88 -19.33 15.36 -0.51
N ALA A 89 -20.46 15.79 -1.09
CA ALA A 89 -21.49 14.89 -1.56
C ALA A 89 -21.02 14.09 -2.79
N GLY A 90 -21.73 13.04 -3.18
CA GLY A 90 -21.41 12.23 -4.37
C GLY A 90 -20.87 10.84 -4.05
N ALA A 91 -20.36 10.16 -5.08
CA ALA A 91 -19.82 8.81 -4.99
C ALA A 91 -18.30 8.81 -4.74
N ILE A 92 -17.81 7.67 -4.24
CA ILE A 92 -16.39 7.43 -3.96
C ILE A 92 -15.89 6.38 -4.96
N GLY A 93 -14.87 6.74 -5.73
CA GLY A 93 -14.13 5.81 -6.57
C GLY A 93 -12.91 5.28 -5.83
N VAL A 94 -12.64 3.98 -5.92
CA VAL A 94 -11.43 3.39 -5.37
C VAL A 94 -10.60 2.80 -6.50
N LEU A 95 -9.39 3.35 -6.70
CA LEU A 95 -8.38 2.73 -7.56
C LEU A 95 -7.41 1.99 -6.65
N ALA A 96 -7.32 0.66 -6.76
CA ALA A 96 -6.39 -0.13 -5.96
C ALA A 96 -5.78 -1.27 -6.79
N THR A 97 -5.02 -2.16 -6.15
CA THR A 97 -4.63 -3.42 -6.82
C THR A 97 -5.85 -4.35 -6.92
N VAL A 98 -5.84 -5.28 -7.87
CA VAL A 98 -6.87 -6.33 -7.99
C VAL A 98 -7.11 -7.03 -6.65
N GLY A 99 -6.03 -7.51 -5.99
CA GLY A 99 -6.16 -8.19 -4.70
C GLY A 99 -6.74 -7.33 -3.57
N THR A 100 -6.53 -6.01 -3.60
CA THR A 100 -7.16 -5.09 -2.64
C THR A 100 -8.64 -4.94 -2.93
N CYS A 101 -9.05 -4.78 -4.20
CA CYS A 101 -10.47 -4.67 -4.56
C CYS A 101 -11.24 -5.95 -4.25
N ASP A 102 -10.67 -7.12 -4.60
CA ASP A 102 -11.27 -8.44 -4.41
C ASP A 102 -11.52 -8.76 -2.92
N SER A 103 -10.68 -8.22 -2.03
CA SER A 103 -10.87 -8.38 -0.57
C SER A 103 -12.14 -7.69 -0.04
N GLY A 104 -12.72 -6.74 -0.80
CA GLY A 104 -13.85 -5.92 -0.35
C GLY A 104 -13.52 -4.96 0.80
N VAL A 105 -12.24 -4.80 1.17
CA VAL A 105 -11.84 -4.08 2.38
C VAL A 105 -12.25 -2.61 2.35
N TYR A 106 -12.10 -1.91 1.22
CA TYR A 106 -12.41 -0.50 1.14
C TYR A 106 -13.91 -0.20 1.28
N PRO A 107 -14.83 -0.81 0.50
CA PRO A 107 -16.26 -0.62 0.71
C PRO A 107 -16.67 -0.90 2.15
N LYS A 108 -16.24 -2.03 2.72
CA LYS A 108 -16.55 -2.37 4.11
C LYS A 108 -16.05 -1.30 5.10
N MET A 109 -14.79 -0.89 4.97
CA MET A 109 -14.17 0.07 5.88
C MET A 109 -14.75 1.48 5.73
N ILE A 110 -15.02 1.91 4.50
CA ILE A 110 -15.66 3.20 4.20
C ILE A 110 -17.06 3.24 4.81
N GLN A 111 -17.88 2.22 4.54
CA GLN A 111 -19.25 2.17 5.10
C GLN A 111 -19.23 2.17 6.63
N SER A 112 -18.37 1.34 7.24
CA SER A 112 -18.22 1.29 8.69
C SER A 112 -17.77 2.63 9.28
N THR A 113 -16.80 3.30 8.64
CA THR A 113 -16.23 4.56 9.13
C THR A 113 -17.23 5.70 9.03
N LEU A 114 -17.87 5.86 7.87
CA LEU A 114 -18.85 6.91 7.63
C LEU A 114 -20.11 6.70 8.48
N GLY A 115 -20.59 5.45 8.59
CA GLY A 115 -21.74 5.11 9.41
C GLY A 115 -21.52 5.37 10.91
N ARG A 116 -20.33 5.09 11.43
CA ARG A 116 -19.96 5.44 12.83
C ARG A 116 -19.93 6.94 13.08
N ALA A 117 -19.74 7.75 12.04
CA ALA A 117 -19.82 9.21 12.11
C ALA A 117 -21.25 9.75 11.84
N GLY A 118 -22.25 8.86 11.78
CA GLY A 118 -23.65 9.25 11.51
C GLY A 118 -23.93 9.65 10.07
N ARG A 119 -23.01 9.39 9.12
CA ARG A 119 -23.23 9.65 7.70
C ARG A 119 -24.03 8.51 7.06
N GLY A 120 -24.81 8.83 6.03
CA GLY A 120 -25.59 7.85 5.28
C GLY A 120 -24.73 6.87 4.48
N VAL A 121 -25.38 5.87 3.88
CA VAL A 121 -24.72 4.84 3.05
C VAL A 121 -24.02 5.50 1.87
N ALA A 122 -22.70 5.28 1.77
CA ALA A 122 -21.90 5.80 0.67
C ALA A 122 -22.09 4.98 -0.60
N VAL A 123 -22.03 5.62 -1.76
CA VAL A 123 -21.88 4.90 -3.03
C VAL A 123 -20.39 4.71 -3.26
N VAL A 124 -19.94 3.46 -3.33
CA VAL A 124 -18.52 3.12 -3.47
C VAL A 124 -18.36 2.17 -4.65
N THR A 125 -17.64 2.61 -5.68
CA THR A 125 -17.27 1.77 -6.81
C THR A 125 -15.76 1.58 -6.80
N GLN A 126 -15.29 0.36 -7.10
CA GLN A 126 -13.87 0.04 -7.09
C GLN A 126 -13.39 -0.41 -8.47
N GLN A 127 -12.12 -0.16 -8.74
CA GLN A 127 -11.40 -0.71 -9.88
C GLN A 127 -10.01 -1.17 -9.45
N GLY A 128 -9.75 -2.46 -9.70
CA GLY A 128 -8.45 -3.07 -9.49
C GLY A 128 -7.56 -2.88 -10.72
N SER A 129 -6.37 -2.32 -10.55
CA SER A 129 -5.32 -2.33 -11.56
C SER A 129 -4.40 -3.52 -11.34
N ALA A 130 -4.17 -4.31 -12.38
CA ALA A 130 -3.23 -5.43 -12.34
C ALA A 130 -1.77 -4.96 -12.48
N ASP A 131 -1.56 -3.87 -13.22
CA ASP A 131 -0.27 -3.58 -13.84
C ASP A 131 0.27 -2.19 -13.52
N LEU A 132 -0.58 -1.24 -13.09
CA LEU A 132 -0.14 0.15 -12.87
C LEU A 132 1.02 0.26 -11.88
N ALA A 133 1.03 -0.54 -10.81
CA ALA A 133 2.16 -0.56 -9.87
C ALA A 133 3.48 -0.98 -10.54
N ALA A 134 3.44 -2.06 -11.34
CA ALA A 134 4.62 -2.55 -12.06
C ALA A 134 5.10 -1.55 -13.13
N ILE A 135 4.17 -0.88 -13.82
CA ILE A 135 4.50 0.17 -14.80
C ILE A 135 5.16 1.37 -14.11
N ILE A 136 4.66 1.80 -12.94
CA ILE A 136 5.27 2.87 -12.15
C ILE A 136 6.66 2.47 -11.65
N GLU A 137 6.86 1.20 -11.29
CA GLU A 137 8.17 0.62 -10.91
C GLU A 137 9.14 0.47 -12.11
N GLY A 138 8.68 0.71 -13.34
CA GLY A 138 9.49 0.58 -14.55
C GLY A 138 9.80 -0.87 -14.93
N ASP A 139 8.88 -1.80 -14.63
CA ASP A 139 9.00 -3.21 -15.01
C ASP A 139 9.11 -3.36 -16.54
N PRO A 140 10.25 -3.86 -17.07
CA PRO A 140 10.50 -3.92 -18.51
C PRO A 140 9.60 -4.93 -19.24
N THR A 141 8.91 -5.81 -18.51
CA THR A 141 7.94 -6.74 -19.11
C THR A 141 6.61 -6.06 -19.45
N ARG A 142 6.41 -4.80 -19.03
CA ARG A 142 5.21 -4.01 -19.28
C ARG A 142 5.46 -3.02 -20.40
N THR A 143 4.63 -3.10 -21.43
CA THR A 143 4.75 -2.24 -22.61
C THR A 143 3.87 -1.00 -22.56
N ALA A 144 2.83 -1.01 -21.73
CA ALA A 144 1.94 0.13 -21.56
C ALA A 144 2.60 1.23 -20.74
N THR A 145 2.39 2.47 -21.14
CA THR A 145 2.73 3.66 -20.35
C THR A 145 1.80 3.83 -19.15
N VAL A 146 2.21 4.66 -18.18
CA VAL A 146 1.36 5.04 -17.03
C VAL A 146 0.03 5.61 -17.53
N SER A 147 0.04 6.53 -18.48
CA SER A 147 -1.16 7.17 -19.03
C SER A 147 -2.11 6.20 -19.71
N GLU A 148 -1.61 5.23 -20.47
CA GLU A 148 -2.44 4.21 -21.13
C GLU A 148 -3.12 3.30 -20.11
N GLN A 149 -2.36 2.79 -19.13
CA GLN A 149 -2.91 1.92 -18.10
C GLN A 149 -3.92 2.66 -17.21
N VAL A 150 -3.59 3.89 -16.80
CA VAL A 150 -4.50 4.75 -16.04
C VAL A 150 -5.77 5.05 -16.84
N GLY A 151 -5.67 5.36 -18.14
CA GLY A 151 -6.83 5.62 -18.98
C GLY A 151 -7.78 4.42 -19.06
N LYS A 152 -7.22 3.21 -19.13
CA LYS A 152 -8.00 1.95 -19.06
C LYS A 152 -8.69 1.80 -17.71
N ASP A 153 -7.93 1.92 -16.61
CA ASP A 153 -8.47 1.71 -15.26
C ASP A 153 -9.55 2.75 -14.92
N VAL A 154 -9.31 4.03 -15.19
CA VAL A 154 -10.29 5.10 -14.94
C VAL A 154 -11.56 4.90 -15.77
N ARG A 155 -11.44 4.50 -17.05
CA ARG A 155 -12.60 4.18 -17.88
C ARG A 155 -13.42 3.02 -17.30
N GLN A 156 -12.77 1.96 -16.85
CA GLN A 156 -13.45 0.81 -16.26
C GLN A 156 -14.15 1.17 -14.95
N LEU A 157 -13.52 2.00 -14.10
CA LEU A 157 -14.13 2.51 -12.88
C LEU A 157 -15.41 3.33 -13.18
N VAL A 158 -15.32 4.29 -14.11
CA VAL A 158 -16.46 5.14 -14.47
C VAL A 158 -17.58 4.33 -15.11
N GLU A 159 -17.26 3.37 -15.98
CA GLU A 159 -18.28 2.51 -16.60
C GLU A 159 -18.97 1.60 -15.58
N ALA A 160 -18.22 1.02 -14.64
CA ALA A 160 -18.80 0.24 -13.55
C ALA A 160 -19.75 1.10 -12.71
N HIS A 161 -19.31 2.32 -12.37
CA HIS A 161 -20.10 3.26 -11.59
C HIS A 161 -21.38 3.69 -12.32
N ARG A 162 -21.26 4.01 -13.63
CA ARG A 162 -22.39 4.34 -14.49
C ARG A 162 -23.42 3.22 -14.50
N LYS A 163 -23.00 1.97 -14.72
CA LYS A 163 -23.91 0.81 -14.73
C LYS A 163 -24.64 0.66 -13.41
N GLU A 164 -23.93 0.78 -12.30
CA GLU A 164 -24.52 0.69 -10.94
C GLU A 164 -25.56 1.79 -10.70
N GLN A 165 -25.26 3.04 -11.06
CA GLN A 165 -26.20 4.16 -10.92
C GLN A 165 -27.45 3.98 -11.80
N LEU A 166 -27.28 3.58 -13.06
CA LEU A 166 -28.40 3.31 -13.98
C LEU A 166 -29.30 2.18 -13.48
N GLN A 167 -28.71 1.10 -12.95
CA GLN A 167 -29.45 -0.03 -12.40
C GLN A 167 -30.20 0.34 -11.11
N SER A 168 -29.65 1.24 -10.29
CA SER A 168 -30.28 1.65 -9.04
C SER A 168 -31.56 2.47 -9.22
N GLY A 169 -31.69 3.18 -10.36
CA GLY A 169 -32.78 4.14 -10.59
C GLY A 169 -32.75 5.38 -9.68
N ALA A 170 -31.74 5.52 -8.81
CA ALA A 170 -31.57 6.66 -7.93
C ALA A 170 -30.98 7.87 -8.70
N PRO A 171 -31.09 9.10 -8.15
CA PRO A 171 -30.41 10.26 -8.72
C PRO A 171 -28.91 10.01 -8.87
N ILE A 172 -28.36 10.33 -10.05
CA ILE A 172 -26.95 10.12 -10.37
C ILE A 172 -26.07 10.87 -9.37
N ARG A 173 -25.12 10.15 -8.78
CA ARG A 173 -24.11 10.71 -7.88
C ARG A 173 -22.75 10.67 -8.57
N PRO A 174 -22.18 11.79 -9.02
CA PRO A 174 -20.87 11.77 -9.68
C PRO A 174 -19.77 11.31 -8.72
N LEU A 175 -18.71 10.73 -9.28
CA LEU A 175 -17.47 10.44 -8.56
C LEU A 175 -16.79 11.77 -8.18
N THR A 176 -16.90 12.15 -6.91
CA THR A 176 -16.30 13.37 -6.34
C THR A 176 -15.01 13.09 -5.60
N ARG A 177 -14.87 11.89 -5.02
CA ARG A 177 -13.69 11.51 -4.23
C ARG A 177 -13.05 10.25 -4.79
N ILE A 178 -11.73 10.27 -4.95
CA ILE A 178 -10.95 9.16 -5.50
C ILE A 178 -9.94 8.68 -4.45
N MET A 179 -10.14 7.46 -3.95
CA MET A 179 -9.21 6.77 -3.07
C MET A 179 -8.07 6.15 -3.87
N LEU A 180 -6.83 6.53 -3.55
CA LEU A 180 -5.61 5.95 -4.13
C LEU A 180 -5.16 4.74 -3.30
N GLY A 181 -5.86 3.62 -3.44
CA GLY A 181 -5.72 2.39 -2.65
C GLY A 181 -4.51 1.52 -2.98
N CYS A 182 -3.42 2.12 -3.43
CA CYS A 182 -2.12 1.48 -3.67
C CYS A 182 -1.01 2.49 -3.36
N THR A 183 0.09 2.04 -2.77
CA THR A 183 1.24 2.91 -2.41
C THR A 183 1.85 3.61 -3.61
N HIS A 184 1.68 3.06 -4.82
CA HIS A 184 2.22 3.61 -6.06
C HIS A 184 1.35 4.69 -6.69
N PHE A 185 0.03 4.64 -6.49
CA PHE A 185 -0.91 5.46 -7.27
C PHE A 185 -0.81 6.97 -7.01
N PRO A 186 -0.38 7.47 -5.84
CA PRO A 186 -0.05 8.88 -5.66
C PRO A 186 0.99 9.40 -6.67
N LEU A 187 1.91 8.55 -7.15
CA LEU A 187 2.92 8.92 -8.15
C LEU A 187 2.32 9.13 -9.56
N ALA A 188 1.11 8.63 -9.81
CA ALA A 188 0.38 8.76 -11.07
C ALA A 188 -0.88 9.65 -10.93
N ARG A 189 -0.95 10.48 -9.88
CA ARG A 189 -2.14 11.31 -9.58
C ARG A 189 -2.50 12.25 -10.73
N ALA A 190 -1.51 12.86 -11.38
CA ALA A 190 -1.74 13.81 -12.46
C ALA A 190 -2.35 13.11 -13.69
N GLU A 191 -1.85 11.93 -14.02
CA GLU A 191 -2.33 11.08 -15.09
C GLU A 191 -3.77 10.58 -14.81
N ILE A 192 -4.05 10.19 -13.56
CA ILE A 192 -5.39 9.78 -13.12
C ILE A 192 -6.38 10.93 -13.27
N ASP A 193 -6.02 12.12 -12.81
CA ASP A 193 -6.87 13.29 -12.89
C ASP A 193 -7.13 13.71 -14.34
N ALA A 194 -6.09 13.67 -15.18
CA ALA A 194 -6.20 13.92 -16.61
C ALA A 194 -7.12 12.92 -17.30
N ALA A 195 -7.04 11.62 -16.97
CA ALA A 195 -7.92 10.60 -17.54
C ALA A 195 -9.40 10.85 -17.19
N PHE A 196 -9.71 11.22 -15.94
CA PHE A 196 -11.07 11.63 -15.57
C PHE A 196 -11.53 12.86 -16.36
N ALA A 197 -10.67 13.88 -16.46
CA ALA A 197 -10.97 15.10 -17.19
C ALA A 197 -11.24 14.84 -18.69
N GLN A 198 -10.50 13.93 -19.32
CA GLN A 198 -10.73 13.55 -20.72
C GLN A 198 -12.05 12.78 -20.90
N LEU A 199 -12.35 11.81 -20.02
CA LEU A 199 -13.62 11.09 -20.10
C LEU A 199 -14.82 12.01 -19.90
N ARG A 200 -14.73 12.96 -18.96
CA ARG A 200 -15.81 13.92 -18.66
C ARG A 200 -16.14 14.86 -19.84
N LYS A 201 -15.29 14.97 -20.86
CA LYS A 201 -15.61 15.75 -22.08
C LYS A 201 -16.64 15.04 -22.96
N ILE A 202 -16.84 13.73 -22.77
CA ILE A 202 -17.77 12.92 -23.54
C ILE A 202 -19.14 12.97 -22.83
N PRO A 203 -20.22 13.41 -23.50
CA PRO A 203 -21.54 13.60 -22.89
C PRO A 203 -22.08 12.39 -22.13
N GLU A 204 -21.76 11.17 -22.57
CA GLU A 204 -22.14 9.92 -21.91
C GLU A 204 -21.56 9.80 -20.48
N TRP A 205 -20.33 10.26 -20.25
CA TRP A 205 -19.64 10.13 -18.96
C TRP A 205 -19.80 11.34 -18.06
N THR A 206 -20.12 12.51 -18.63
CA THR A 206 -20.23 13.80 -17.91
C THR A 206 -21.04 13.72 -16.61
N PRO A 207 -22.22 13.08 -16.55
CA PRO A 207 -23.02 13.06 -15.32
C PRO A 207 -22.39 12.26 -14.16
N TYR A 208 -21.48 11.33 -14.48
CA TYR A 208 -20.91 10.37 -13.53
C TYR A 208 -19.55 10.79 -12.98
N ILE A 209 -18.98 11.90 -13.48
CA ILE A 209 -17.66 12.40 -13.09
C ILE A 209 -17.80 13.85 -12.65
N ALA A 210 -17.40 14.14 -11.41
CA ALA A 210 -17.41 15.51 -10.91
C ALA A 210 -16.41 16.38 -11.69
N GLU A 211 -16.66 17.68 -11.79
CA GLU A 211 -15.75 18.62 -12.46
C GLU A 211 -14.38 18.63 -11.79
N THR A 212 -14.37 18.77 -10.46
CA THR A 212 -13.20 18.63 -9.59
C THR A 212 -13.35 17.37 -8.74
N ARG A 213 -12.22 16.70 -8.47
CA ARG A 213 -12.18 15.48 -7.65
C ARG A 213 -11.20 15.65 -6.50
N THR A 214 -11.60 15.23 -5.32
CA THR A 214 -10.71 15.17 -4.16
C THR A 214 -10.04 13.80 -4.09
N PHE A 215 -8.71 13.80 -4.14
CA PHE A 215 -7.91 12.59 -4.05
C PHE A 215 -7.56 12.31 -2.60
N ILE A 216 -7.89 11.10 -2.14
CA ILE A 216 -7.56 10.61 -0.82
C ILE A 216 -6.31 9.73 -0.94
N ASP A 217 -5.20 10.21 -0.39
CA ASP A 217 -3.96 9.45 -0.26
C ASP A 217 -3.90 8.81 1.15
N PRO A 218 -4.01 7.46 1.25
CA PRO A 218 -3.90 6.77 2.53
C PRO A 218 -2.59 7.06 3.29
N ALA A 219 -1.49 7.40 2.61
CA ALA A 219 -0.20 7.64 3.26
C ALA A 219 -0.25 8.85 4.21
N GLU A 220 -0.85 9.95 3.78
CA GLU A 220 -1.00 11.16 4.60
C GLU A 220 -1.84 10.88 5.86
N TRP A 221 -2.98 10.21 5.67
CA TRP A 221 -3.88 9.89 6.78
C TRP A 221 -3.29 8.88 7.75
N THR A 222 -2.48 7.96 7.25
CA THR A 222 -1.73 6.99 8.06
C THR A 222 -0.73 7.69 8.95
N ALA A 223 0.02 8.66 8.42
CA ALA A 223 0.97 9.46 9.20
C ALA A 223 0.26 10.27 10.30
N ARG A 224 -0.87 10.94 9.94
CA ARG A 224 -1.70 11.69 10.90
C ARG A 224 -2.26 10.79 12.00
N GLN A 225 -2.73 9.59 11.65
CA GLN A 225 -3.25 8.64 12.62
C GLN A 225 -2.14 8.14 13.55
N LEU A 226 -1.01 7.69 13.01
CA LEU A 226 0.11 7.22 13.82
C LEU A 226 0.58 8.30 14.81
N PHE A 227 0.65 9.57 14.36
CA PHE A 227 1.00 10.69 15.23
C PHE A 227 0.06 10.82 16.43
N ARG A 228 -1.26 10.70 16.20
CA ARG A 228 -2.28 10.74 17.27
C ARG A 228 -2.18 9.52 18.18
N ASP A 229 -2.04 8.32 17.62
CA ASP A 229 -1.99 7.08 18.38
C ASP A 229 -0.75 7.05 19.30
N LEU A 230 0.41 7.48 18.81
CA LEU A 230 1.63 7.65 19.62
C LEU A 230 1.46 8.71 20.71
N ALA A 231 0.70 9.78 20.45
CA ALA A 231 0.42 10.84 21.41
C ALA A 231 -0.47 10.33 22.56
N LEU A 232 -1.55 9.63 22.22
CA LEU A 232 -2.49 9.05 23.18
C LEU A 232 -1.81 8.01 24.07
N ALA A 233 -0.95 7.18 23.49
CA ALA A 233 -0.14 6.22 24.23
C ALA A 233 1.06 6.85 24.97
N ARG A 234 1.31 8.16 24.82
CA ARG A 234 2.42 8.89 25.45
C ARG A 234 3.81 8.33 25.11
N VAL A 235 4.00 7.80 23.90
CA VAL A 235 5.25 7.18 23.43
C VAL A 235 5.93 7.96 22.30
N ARG A 236 5.53 9.21 22.04
CA ARG A 236 6.25 10.09 21.10
C ARG A 236 7.68 10.34 21.60
N ASN A 237 8.63 10.48 20.67
CA ASN A 237 9.99 10.94 21.01
C ASN A 237 9.92 12.34 21.65
N ARG A 238 10.82 12.64 22.58
CA ARG A 238 10.85 13.95 23.24
C ARG A 238 11.43 14.99 22.28
N GLN A 239 11.06 16.26 22.46
CA GLN A 239 11.64 17.35 21.66
C GLN A 239 13.16 17.50 21.89
N SER A 240 13.67 17.13 23.07
CA SER A 240 15.12 17.05 23.34
C SER A 240 15.84 16.03 22.46
N ASP A 241 15.13 15.02 21.94
CA ASP A 241 15.69 14.02 21.02
C ASP A 241 15.72 14.53 19.57
N ALA A 242 15.15 15.71 19.29
CA ALA A 242 15.07 16.28 17.94
C ALA A 242 16.38 16.93 17.47
N SER A 243 17.34 17.19 18.38
CA SER A 243 18.68 17.69 18.05
C SER A 243 19.63 16.59 17.56
N ALA A 244 19.34 15.33 17.86
CA ALA A 244 20.07 14.20 17.30
C ALA A 244 19.60 13.92 15.86
N PRO A 245 20.50 13.57 14.92
CA PRO A 245 20.12 13.21 13.57
C PRO A 245 19.14 12.03 13.61
N ARG A 246 17.97 12.19 12.98
CA ARG A 246 16.97 11.11 12.89
C ARG A 246 17.58 9.94 12.11
N ARG A 247 17.85 8.84 12.82
CA ARG A 247 18.29 7.60 12.19
C ARG A 247 17.11 6.98 11.43
N VAL A 248 17.18 7.00 10.11
CA VAL A 248 16.24 6.32 9.21
C VAL A 248 16.99 5.15 8.59
N GLN A 249 16.42 3.95 8.70
CA GLN A 249 17.03 2.73 8.17
C GLN A 249 16.01 2.05 7.27
N PHE A 250 16.49 1.53 6.14
CA PHE A 250 15.70 0.74 5.21
C PHE A 250 16.26 -0.66 5.14
N TYR A 251 15.35 -1.63 4.99
CA TYR A 251 15.69 -3.05 4.93
C TYR A 251 14.91 -3.71 3.80
N LEU A 252 15.47 -4.78 3.26
CA LEU A 252 14.88 -5.59 2.20
C LEU A 252 15.04 -7.07 2.53
N SER A 253 13.97 -7.83 2.34
CA SER A 253 14.04 -9.30 2.40
C SER A 253 14.62 -9.84 1.09
N THR A 254 15.72 -10.57 1.18
CA THR A 254 16.38 -11.24 0.06
C THR A 254 16.38 -12.75 0.28
N VAL A 255 16.69 -13.51 -0.76
CA VAL A 255 16.92 -14.96 -0.65
C VAL A 255 17.95 -15.24 0.44
N ASN A 256 17.68 -16.24 1.29
CA ASN A 256 18.71 -16.80 2.14
C ASN A 256 19.68 -17.64 1.28
N PRO A 257 20.98 -17.29 1.18
CA PRO A 257 21.94 -18.04 0.37
C PRO A 257 22.12 -19.49 0.83
N ASP A 258 21.82 -19.79 2.11
CA ASP A 258 21.94 -21.14 2.67
C ASP A 258 20.76 -22.05 2.28
N GLN A 259 19.71 -21.50 1.64
CA GLN A 259 18.53 -22.25 1.22
C GLN A 259 18.62 -22.65 -0.25
N SER A 260 18.65 -23.97 -0.50
CA SER A 260 18.65 -24.52 -1.85
C SER A 260 17.32 -24.26 -2.57
N GLY A 261 17.36 -23.79 -3.83
CA GLY A 261 16.19 -23.74 -4.72
C GLY A 261 15.61 -22.34 -4.99
N SER A 262 16.13 -21.29 -4.35
CA SER A 262 15.70 -19.92 -4.61
C SER A 262 16.27 -19.37 -5.91
N LYS A 263 15.40 -18.82 -6.78
CA LYS A 263 15.78 -18.22 -8.06
C LYS A 263 15.69 -16.69 -8.01
N LEU A 264 16.68 -16.04 -8.62
CA LEU A 264 16.68 -14.60 -8.90
C LEU A 264 16.53 -14.37 -10.42
N ASN A 265 15.93 -13.25 -10.79
CA ASN A 265 15.94 -12.75 -12.15
C ASN A 265 17.33 -12.18 -12.50
N PRO A 266 17.65 -11.97 -13.79
CA PRO A 266 18.93 -11.37 -14.21
C PRO A 266 19.22 -9.99 -13.62
N ASP A 267 18.18 -9.26 -13.23
CA ASP A 267 18.27 -7.93 -12.58
C ASP A 267 18.45 -8.01 -11.05
N GLY A 268 18.61 -9.22 -10.49
CA GLY A 268 18.77 -9.47 -9.06
C GLY A 268 17.45 -9.50 -8.26
N SER A 269 16.30 -9.26 -8.89
CA SER A 269 15.00 -9.35 -8.21
C SER A 269 14.57 -10.80 -7.95
N LEU A 270 13.67 -11.01 -6.99
CA LEU A 270 13.12 -12.34 -6.71
C LEU A 270 12.32 -12.86 -7.92
N HIS A 271 12.70 -14.03 -8.44
CA HIS A 271 11.92 -14.72 -9.48
C HIS A 271 10.50 -15.02 -8.98
N ASN A 272 9.52 -15.07 -9.88
CA ASN A 272 8.11 -15.30 -9.53
C ASN A 272 7.90 -16.61 -8.75
N ASP A 273 8.57 -17.70 -9.13
CA ASP A 273 8.54 -18.97 -8.38
C ASP A 273 8.98 -18.77 -6.92
N THR A 274 10.06 -18.01 -6.70
CA THR A 274 10.52 -17.68 -5.36
C THR A 274 9.51 -16.78 -4.66
N LYS A 275 8.90 -15.81 -5.35
CA LYS A 275 7.97 -14.85 -4.74
C LYS A 275 6.63 -15.46 -4.33
N TYR A 276 6.09 -16.39 -5.12
CA TYR A 276 4.73 -16.92 -4.96
C TYR A 276 4.65 -18.44 -4.79
N GLY A 277 5.71 -19.19 -5.09
CA GLY A 277 5.70 -20.66 -5.10
C GLY A 277 5.93 -21.32 -3.74
N ARG A 278 6.09 -20.54 -2.67
CA ARG A 278 6.32 -21.06 -1.32
C ARG A 278 5.01 -21.38 -0.61
N ASP A 279 5.00 -22.48 0.12
CA ASP A 279 3.85 -22.92 0.91
C ASP A 279 3.88 -22.28 2.30
N PRO A 280 2.75 -21.75 2.78
CA PRO A 280 2.65 -21.18 4.12
C PRO A 280 2.67 -22.29 5.19
N GLY A 281 3.01 -21.91 6.42
CA GLY A 281 3.03 -22.80 7.59
C GLY A 281 4.42 -23.28 8.00
N HIS A 282 5.47 -22.88 7.27
CA HIS A 282 6.87 -23.26 7.51
C HIS A 282 7.66 -22.10 8.16
N LEU A 283 7.20 -21.65 9.33
CA LEU A 283 7.79 -20.50 10.04
C LEU A 283 9.22 -20.79 10.57
N GLU A 284 9.55 -22.06 10.75
CA GLU A 284 10.87 -22.56 11.12
C GLU A 284 11.91 -22.42 10.01
N VAL A 285 11.47 -22.26 8.75
CA VAL A 285 12.34 -22.13 7.59
C VAL A 285 12.66 -20.66 7.37
N GLU A 286 13.94 -20.28 7.55
CA GLU A 286 14.46 -18.98 7.15
C GLU A 286 14.77 -18.99 5.64
N ASP A 287 13.74 -18.88 4.83
CA ASP A 287 13.78 -18.83 3.37
C ASP A 287 14.24 -17.47 2.81
N THR A 288 14.07 -16.41 3.60
CA THR A 288 14.60 -15.08 3.33
C THR A 288 15.37 -14.55 4.51
N ILE A 289 16.42 -13.77 4.21
CA ILE A 289 17.13 -12.96 5.18
C ILE A 289 16.80 -11.49 4.95
N VAL A 290 16.86 -10.68 6.01
CA VAL A 290 16.63 -9.24 5.92
C VAL A 290 17.96 -8.49 5.94
N VAL A 291 18.25 -7.74 4.88
CA VAL A 291 19.49 -6.98 4.72
C VAL A 291 19.22 -5.47 4.63
N PRO A 292 20.19 -4.58 4.91
CA PRO A 292 20.04 -3.15 4.65
C PRO A 292 19.72 -2.88 3.18
N LEU A 293 18.71 -2.05 2.93
CA LEU A 293 18.40 -1.56 1.59
C LEU A 293 19.35 -0.41 1.26
N THR A 294 20.31 -0.68 0.38
CA THR A 294 21.28 0.30 -0.13
C THR A 294 20.82 0.86 -1.48
N ARG A 295 21.52 1.86 -2.01
CA ARG A 295 21.29 2.28 -3.40
C ARG A 295 21.66 1.19 -4.39
N SER A 296 22.74 0.45 -4.14
CA SER A 296 23.29 -0.55 -5.06
C SER A 296 22.45 -1.82 -5.18
N ILE A 297 21.66 -2.17 -4.16
CA ILE A 297 20.78 -3.35 -4.21
C ILE A 297 19.50 -3.12 -5.02
N LEU A 298 19.15 -1.86 -5.28
CA LEU A 298 17.99 -1.53 -6.10
C LEU A 298 18.31 -1.76 -7.59
N PRO A 299 17.38 -2.39 -8.35
CA PRO A 299 17.50 -2.43 -9.81
C PRO A 299 17.50 -1.00 -10.37
N GLU A 300 17.99 -0.83 -11.60
CA GLU A 300 18.13 0.50 -12.24
C GLU A 300 16.80 1.28 -12.23
N SER A 301 15.69 0.64 -12.61
CA SER A 301 14.37 1.26 -12.60
C SER A 301 13.95 1.73 -11.19
N GLY A 302 14.23 0.91 -10.16
CA GLY A 302 13.99 1.25 -8.76
C GLY A 302 14.86 2.42 -8.28
N ARG A 303 16.14 2.48 -8.70
CA ARG A 303 17.02 3.62 -8.39
C ARG A 303 16.50 4.92 -9.02
N THR A 304 16.14 4.89 -10.31
CA THR A 304 15.56 6.03 -11.01
C THR A 304 14.27 6.50 -10.33
N LEU A 305 13.33 5.59 -10.08
CA LEU A 305 12.07 5.93 -9.42
C LEU A 305 12.28 6.59 -8.06
N VAL A 306 13.09 5.98 -7.18
CA VAL A 306 13.30 6.49 -5.82
C VAL A 306 14.06 7.81 -5.83
N SER A 307 15.08 7.96 -6.68
CA SER A 307 15.87 9.20 -6.76
C SER A 307 15.06 10.38 -7.29
N GLU A 308 14.21 10.16 -8.30
CA GLU A 308 13.44 11.24 -8.94
C GLU A 308 12.14 11.56 -8.21
N LYS A 309 11.42 10.54 -7.72
CA LYS A 309 10.08 10.70 -7.14
C LYS A 309 10.07 10.72 -5.62
N LEU A 310 11.10 10.18 -4.96
CA LEU A 310 11.17 10.03 -3.51
C LEU A 310 12.50 10.59 -2.92
N PRO A 311 12.82 11.89 -3.14
CA PRO A 311 14.13 12.45 -2.82
C PRO A 311 14.52 12.35 -1.33
N THR A 312 13.53 12.39 -0.43
CA THR A 312 13.76 12.19 1.02
C THR A 312 14.19 10.75 1.31
N VAL A 313 13.56 9.75 0.68
CA VAL A 313 13.96 8.34 0.81
C VAL A 313 15.37 8.15 0.25
N TRP A 314 15.63 8.67 -0.96
CA TRP A 314 16.94 8.58 -1.61
C TRP A 314 18.09 9.12 -0.76
N ARG A 315 17.88 10.23 -0.06
CA ARG A 315 18.87 10.82 0.85
C ARG A 315 19.23 9.91 2.03
N HIS A 316 18.27 9.10 2.49
CA HIS A 316 18.44 8.21 3.62
C HIS A 316 18.85 6.78 3.23
N LEU A 317 18.74 6.40 1.96
CA LEU A 317 19.37 5.16 1.48
C LEU A 317 20.88 5.30 1.55
N THR A 318 21.53 4.33 2.18
CA THR A 318 22.99 4.30 2.30
C THR A 318 23.62 4.30 0.90
N ALA A 319 24.62 5.17 0.73
CA ALA A 319 25.53 5.08 -0.40
C ALA A 319 26.25 3.72 -0.36
N PRO A 320 26.63 3.15 -1.52
CA PRO A 320 27.30 1.86 -1.57
C PRO A 320 28.56 1.79 -0.70
#